data_AF-A0A069QHK9-F1
#
_entry.id   AF-A0A069QHK9-F1
#
_cell.length_a   1.000
_cell.length_b   1.000
_cell.length_c   1.000
_cell.angle_alpha   90.00
_cell.angle_beta   90.00
_cell.angle_gamma   90.00
#
_symmetry.space_group_name_H-M   'P 1'
#
loop_
_entity.id
_entity.type
_entity.pdbx_description
1 polymer ?
#
loop_
_entity_poly.entity_id
_entity_poly.type
_entity_poly.pdbx_seq_one_letter_code
_entity_poly.pdbx_strand_id
1 'polypeptide(L)'
;MAKKMIRTILAIGLLAVLVGCEPKPFKGIIVCKEYVKAHMDNEEAHVVEEAMFVPRVHYVPRPRRVPQLVPSEWKLYVANKYAVRVFYVDSITYTRHRVGERITMKQK
;
A
#
# COMPACT_ATOMS: atom_id res chain seq x y z
N MET A 1 -5.52 -39.59 -33.70
CA MET A 1 -5.80 -39.50 -32.25
C MET A 1 -4.60 -39.02 -31.43
N ALA A 2 -3.38 -39.51 -31.68
CA ALA A 2 -2.16 -39.10 -30.97
C ALA A 2 -1.88 -37.58 -30.91
N LYS A 3 -2.08 -36.84 -32.03
CA LYS A 3 -1.88 -35.37 -32.07
C LYS A 3 -2.83 -34.59 -31.15
N LYS A 4 -4.05 -35.08 -30.92
CA LYS A 4 -5.00 -34.46 -29.97
C LYS A 4 -4.55 -34.71 -28.54
N MET A 5 -4.16 -35.95 -28.21
CA MET A 5 -3.64 -36.32 -26.88
C MET A 5 -2.41 -35.51 -26.48
N ILE A 6 -1.44 -35.34 -27.38
CA ILE A 6 -0.22 -34.56 -27.12
C ILE A 6 -0.55 -33.09 -26.84
N ARG A 7 -1.49 -32.49 -27.59
CA ARG A 7 -1.95 -31.12 -27.35
C ARG A 7 -2.64 -30.97 -25.99
N THR A 8 -3.43 -31.95 -25.56
CA THR A 8 -4.10 -31.91 -24.25
C THR A 8 -3.09 -31.99 -23.11
N ILE A 9 -2.07 -32.85 -23.21
CA ILE A 9 -1.02 -32.98 -22.19
C ILE A 9 -0.20 -31.68 -22.08
N LEU A 10 0.16 -31.09 -23.22
CA LEU A 10 0.86 -29.79 -23.26
C LEU A 10 0.03 -28.66 -22.62
N ALA A 11 -1.27 -28.63 -22.90
CA ALA A 11 -2.17 -27.63 -22.33
C ALA A 11 -2.29 -27.76 -20.80
N ILE A 12 -2.39 -28.99 -20.28
CA ILE A 12 -2.45 -29.26 -18.84
C ILE A 12 -1.12 -28.90 -18.16
N GLY A 13 0.01 -29.24 -18.78
CA GLY A 13 1.34 -28.87 -18.29
C GLY A 13 1.52 -27.36 -18.21
N LEU A 14 1.07 -26.62 -19.23
CA LEU A 14 1.12 -25.16 -19.24
C LEU A 14 0.22 -24.54 -18.17
N LEU A 15 -0.98 -25.09 -17.95
CA LEU A 15 -1.89 -24.65 -16.89
C LEU A 15 -1.26 -24.82 -15.50
N ALA A 16 -0.60 -25.96 -15.25
CA ALA A 16 0.04 -26.24 -13.97
C ALA A 16 1.19 -25.26 -13.64
N VAL A 17 1.96 -24.84 -14.66
CA VAL A 17 3.04 -23.84 -14.48
C VAL A 17 2.46 -22.46 -14.13
N LEU A 18 1.32 -22.09 -14.69
CA LEU A 18 0.66 -20.80 -14.41
C LEU A 18 0.07 -20.76 -13.00
N VAL A 19 -0.47 -21.88 -12.50
CA VAL A 19 -1.03 -21.97 -11.13
C VAL A 19 0.07 -22.02 -10.06
N GLY A 20 1.25 -22.56 -10.36
CA GLY A 20 2.35 -22.69 -9.40
C GLY A 20 3.18 -21.42 -9.16
N CYS A 21 2.88 -20.32 -9.85
CA CYS A 21 3.64 -19.07 -9.72
C CYS A 21 3.16 -18.24 -8.51
N GLU A 22 3.41 -18.73 -7.30
CA GLU A 22 3.21 -17.91 -6.11
C GLU A 22 4.32 -16.85 -6.00
N PRO A 23 4.00 -15.60 -5.63
CA PRO A 23 5.00 -14.57 -5.42
C PRO A 23 5.93 -15.00 -4.28
N LYS A 24 7.23 -15.12 -4.59
CA LYS A 24 8.24 -15.51 -3.61
C LYS A 24 8.22 -14.53 -2.43
N PRO A 25 8.26 -15.05 -1.18
CA PRO A 25 8.27 -14.18 -0.02
C PRO A 25 9.55 -13.35 0.02
N PHE A 26 9.43 -12.10 0.45
CA PHE A 26 10.53 -11.16 0.57
C PHE A 26 11.27 -11.37 1.87
N LYS A 27 12.49 -11.89 1.79
CA LYS A 27 13.40 -12.06 2.93
C LYS A 27 14.37 -10.89 3.01
N GLY A 28 14.49 -10.29 4.19
CA GLY A 28 15.40 -9.16 4.41
C GLY A 28 15.55 -8.79 5.87
N ILE A 29 16.15 -7.63 6.12
CA ILE A 29 16.37 -7.03 7.43
C ILE A 29 15.49 -5.79 7.55
N ILE A 30 14.82 -5.61 8.69
CA ILE A 30 14.06 -4.39 8.98
C ILE A 30 15.05 -3.25 9.17
N VAL A 31 15.05 -2.27 8.26
CA VAL A 31 15.96 -1.12 8.32
C VAL A 31 15.29 0.12 8.90
N CYS A 32 13.97 0.22 8.80
CA CYS A 32 13.21 1.34 9.35
C CYS A 32 11.79 0.89 9.74
N LYS A 33 11.24 1.57 10.73
CA LYS A 33 9.87 1.44 11.21
C LYS A 33 9.24 2.82 11.20
N GLU A 34 8.09 2.96 10.55
CA GLU A 34 7.34 4.20 10.51
C GLU A 34 5.94 3.96 11.06
N TYR A 35 5.52 4.81 11.99
CA TYR A 35 4.16 4.85 12.52
C TYR A 35 3.55 6.21 12.18
N VAL A 36 2.54 6.18 11.31
CA VAL A 36 1.74 7.36 11.00
C VAL A 36 0.53 7.33 11.93
N LYS A 37 0.48 8.27 12.87
CA LYS A 37 -0.67 8.40 13.77
C LYS A 37 -1.89 8.89 12.98
N ALA A 38 -3.07 8.41 13.34
CA ALA A 38 -4.33 8.93 12.83
C ALA A 38 -4.40 10.46 12.94
N HIS A 39 -4.84 11.10 11.87
CA HIS A 39 -4.90 12.55 11.72
C HIS A 39 -6.07 12.91 10.79
N MET A 40 -6.53 14.16 10.85
CA MET A 40 -7.43 14.67 9.81
C MET A 40 -6.60 14.98 8.58
N ASP A 41 -7.09 14.64 7.39
CA ASP A 41 -6.40 14.96 6.14
C ASP A 41 -6.16 16.48 6.02
N ASN A 42 -5.03 16.84 5.39
CA ASN A 42 -4.63 18.22 5.18
C ASN A 42 -4.82 18.64 3.71
N GLU A 43 -5.62 17.90 2.94
CA GLU A 43 -5.70 18.10 1.49
C GLU A 43 -6.32 19.45 1.07
N GLU A 44 -7.09 20.14 1.93
CA GLU A 44 -7.57 21.49 1.62
C GLU A 44 -7.42 22.45 2.81
N ALA A 45 -6.71 23.56 2.57
CA ALA A 45 -6.33 24.56 3.56
C ALA A 45 -7.53 25.34 4.14
N HIS A 46 -7.48 25.65 5.43
CA HIS A 46 -8.42 26.53 6.11
C HIS A 46 -8.26 27.97 5.59
N VAL A 47 -9.13 28.42 4.68
CA VAL A 47 -9.14 29.80 4.18
C VAL A 47 -10.12 30.63 5.02
N VAL A 48 -9.60 31.58 5.78
CA VAL A 48 -10.40 32.65 6.40
C VAL A 48 -10.31 33.86 5.46
N GLU A 49 -11.37 34.10 4.69
CA GLU A 49 -11.50 35.29 3.85
C GLU A 49 -12.27 36.35 4.62
N GLU A 50 -11.56 37.38 5.07
CA GLU A 50 -12.18 38.63 5.52
C GLU A 50 -12.28 39.57 4.32
N ALA A 51 -13.49 39.84 3.84
CA ALA A 51 -13.74 40.74 2.72
C ALA A 51 -14.77 41.82 3.08
N MET A 52 -14.49 43.06 2.69
CA MET A 52 -15.43 44.18 2.69
C MET A 52 -16.37 44.07 1.46
N PHE A 53 -17.65 44.38 1.63
CA PHE A 53 -18.73 44.10 0.67
C PHE A 53 -18.44 44.61 -0.77
N VAL A 54 -18.34 43.69 -1.75
CA VAL A 54 -18.23 43.97 -3.20
C VAL A 54 -19.41 43.32 -3.94
N PRO A 55 -20.12 44.02 -4.86
CA PRO A 55 -21.33 43.49 -5.47
C PRO A 55 -21.04 42.36 -6.49
N ARG A 56 -21.57 41.17 -6.15
CA ARG A 56 -21.86 39.98 -6.99
C ARG A 56 -20.76 39.51 -7.95
N VAL A 57 -19.87 38.67 -7.43
CA VAL A 57 -19.28 37.56 -8.18
C VAL A 57 -20.19 36.34 -8.02
N HIS A 58 -20.48 35.60 -9.09
CA HIS A 58 -21.16 34.32 -9.01
C HIS A 58 -20.33 33.36 -8.16
N TYR A 59 -20.68 33.25 -6.88
CA TYR A 59 -20.10 32.28 -5.97
C TYR A 59 -20.54 30.88 -6.42
N VAL A 60 -19.70 30.20 -7.19
CA VAL A 60 -19.85 28.76 -7.38
C VAL A 60 -19.41 28.14 -6.05
N PRO A 61 -20.31 27.54 -5.26
CA PRO A 61 -19.90 26.88 -4.03
C PRO A 61 -18.98 25.73 -4.44
N ARG A 62 -17.68 25.85 -4.16
CA ARG A 62 -16.84 24.65 -4.13
C ARG A 62 -17.47 23.74 -3.08
N PRO A 63 -17.71 22.45 -3.38
CA PRO A 63 -18.16 21.52 -2.35
C PRO A 63 -17.17 21.61 -1.20
N ARG A 64 -17.62 22.08 -0.03
CA ARG A 64 -16.79 22.09 1.17
C ARG A 64 -16.45 20.63 1.45
N ARG A 65 -15.22 20.21 1.14
CA ARG A 65 -14.74 18.90 1.55
C ARG A 65 -14.48 19.00 3.06
N VAL A 66 -15.23 18.21 3.82
CA VAL A 66 -14.99 18.08 5.26
C VAL A 66 -13.72 17.24 5.41
N PRO A 67 -12.74 17.67 6.25
CA PRO A 67 -11.56 16.88 6.48
C PRO A 67 -11.92 15.45 6.88
N GLN A 68 -11.36 14.47 6.19
CA GLN A 68 -11.59 13.06 6.47
C GLN A 68 -10.56 12.56 7.48
N LEU A 69 -11.03 11.74 8.41
CA LEU A 69 -10.13 11.06 9.34
C LEU A 69 -9.31 10.01 8.57
N VAL A 70 -8.00 10.20 8.54
CA VAL A 70 -7.05 9.21 8.05
C VAL A 70 -6.69 8.27 9.20
N PRO A 71 -6.91 6.94 9.06
CA PRO A 71 -6.57 5.99 10.10
C PRO A 71 -5.05 5.87 10.29
N SER A 72 -4.64 5.35 11.44
CA SER A 72 -3.23 5.09 11.70
C SER A 72 -2.65 4.04 10.75
N GLU A 73 -1.41 4.23 10.31
CA GLU A 73 -0.66 3.28 9.50
C GLU A 73 0.62 2.83 10.21
N TRP A 74 0.97 1.54 10.09
CA TRP A 74 2.24 0.99 10.56
C TRP A 74 2.99 0.38 9.39
N LYS A 75 4.22 0.85 9.16
CA LYS A 75 5.05 0.45 8.02
C LYS A 75 6.37 -0.14 8.50
N LEU A 76 6.76 -1.25 7.88
CA LEU A 76 8.09 -1.84 7.99
C LEU A 76 8.83 -1.68 6.67
N TYR A 77 10.00 -1.08 6.73
CA TYR A 77 10.94 -1.02 5.62
C TYR A 77 11.90 -2.20 5.73
N VAL A 78 11.79 -3.13 4.81
CA VAL A 78 12.61 -4.34 4.79
C VAL A 78 13.58 -4.26 3.62
N ALA A 79 14.88 -4.36 3.91
CA ALA A 79 15.95 -4.31 2.91
C ALA A 79 16.58 -5.68 2.70
N ASN A 80 16.96 -5.97 1.46
CA ASN A 80 17.90 -7.04 1.14
C ASN A 80 18.92 -6.55 0.12
N LYS A 81 19.77 -7.46 -0.40
CA LYS A 81 20.80 -7.12 -1.39
C LYS A 81 20.26 -6.37 -2.62
N TYR A 82 19.00 -6.58 -2.98
CA TYR A 82 18.44 -6.14 -4.25
C TYR A 82 17.51 -4.94 -4.13
N ALA A 83 16.79 -4.78 -3.01
CA ALA A 83 15.81 -3.71 -2.86
C ALA A 83 15.47 -3.43 -1.39
N VAL A 84 14.87 -2.26 -1.15
CA VAL A 84 14.10 -1.93 0.05
C VAL A 84 12.63 -1.94 -0.33
N ARG A 85 11.78 -2.62 0.46
CA ARG A 85 10.33 -2.66 0.25
C ARG A 85 9.59 -2.23 1.51
N VAL A 86 8.48 -1.54 1.31
CA VAL A 86 7.56 -1.11 2.37
C VAL A 86 6.48 -2.16 2.54
N PHE A 87 6.24 -2.57 3.79
CA PHE A 87 5.14 -3.46 4.15
C PHE A 87 4.24 -2.77 5.18
N TYR A 88 2.95 -2.69 4.85
CA TYR A 88 1.93 -2.23 5.77
C TYR A 88 1.51 -3.39 6.68
N VAL A 89 1.62 -3.17 7.98
CA VAL A 89 1.38 -4.20 9.01
C VAL A 89 0.39 -3.69 10.05
N ASP A 90 -0.07 -4.57 10.92
CA ASP A 90 -0.84 -4.20 12.10
C ASP A 90 0.06 -3.69 13.24
N SER A 91 -0.56 -3.11 14.26
CA SER A 91 0.13 -2.59 15.44
C SER A 91 0.88 -3.67 16.23
N ILE A 92 0.37 -4.92 16.22
CA ILE A 92 0.95 -6.05 16.95
C ILE A 92 2.26 -6.49 16.29
N THR A 93 2.24 -6.73 14.98
CA THR A 93 3.41 -7.09 14.17
C THR A 93 4.44 -5.97 14.20
N TYR A 94 3.99 -4.72 14.11
CA TYR A 94 4.87 -3.56 14.26
C TYR A 94 5.57 -3.58 15.63
N THR A 95 4.85 -3.78 16.72
CA THR A 95 5.42 -3.74 18.08
C THR A 95 6.34 -4.94 18.35
N ARG A 96 6.00 -6.11 17.80
CA ARG A 96 6.76 -7.35 17.96
C ARG A 96 8.18 -7.26 17.41
N HIS A 97 8.35 -6.62 16.25
CA HIS A 97 9.62 -6.63 15.53
C HIS A 97 10.50 -5.41 15.81
N ARG A 98 11.82 -5.59 15.75
CA ARG A 98 12.82 -4.53 15.95
C ARG A 98 13.60 -4.22 14.68
N VAL A 99 14.12 -3.00 14.59
CA VAL A 99 15.09 -2.62 13.53
C VAL A 99 16.34 -3.49 13.70
N GLY A 100 16.89 -3.96 12.59
CA GLY A 100 18.02 -4.91 12.53
C GLY A 100 17.60 -6.39 12.54
N GLU A 101 16.33 -6.69 12.80
CA GLU A 101 15.83 -8.07 12.80
C GLU A 101 15.64 -8.60 11.36
N ARG A 102 15.96 -9.88 11.15
CA ARG A 102 15.65 -10.57 9.90
C ARG A 102 14.19 -11.00 9.88
N ILE A 103 13.49 -10.69 8.80
CA ILE A 103 12.07 -11.02 8.62
C ILE A 103 11.81 -11.57 7.21
N THR A 104 10.77 -12.39 7.11
CA THR A 104 10.23 -12.87 5.82
C THR A 104 8.82 -12.34 5.67
N MET A 105 8.61 -11.43 4.73
CA MET A 105 7.31 -10.83 4.45
C MET A 105 6.70 -11.45 3.20
N LYS A 106 5.41 -11.79 3.24
CA LYS A 106 4.70 -12.17 2.03
C LYS A 106 4.43 -10.91 1.21
N GLN A 107 4.68 -10.97 -0.09
CA GLN A 107 4.20 -9.93 -1.00
C GLN A 107 2.71 -10.20 -1.21
N LYS A 108 1.88 -9.18 -0.99
CA LYS A 108 0.50 -9.17 -1.47
C LYS A 108 0.48 -8.96 -2.98
#